data_AF-A0A328RN31-F1
#
_entry.id   AF-A0A328RN31-F1
#
_cell.length_a   1.000
_cell.length_b   1.000
_cell.length_c   1.000
_cell.angle_alpha   90.00
_cell.angle_beta   90.00
_cell.angle_gamma   90.00
#
_symmetry.space_group_name_H-M   'P 1'
#
loop_
_entity.id
_entity.type
_entity.pdbx_description
1 polymer ?
#
loop_
_entity_poly.entity_id
_entity_poly.type
_entity_poly.pdbx_seq_one_letter_code
_entity_poly.pdbx_strand_id
1 'polypeptide(L)'
;MFFYKGIFLSTSEPIKNISFSCVVLDVDLYSSTLDSLKYFYSRLNTGGAIISHDYISAKGVRDAFDEFFSDKPEAIFEISGSQCLVVKH
;
A
#
# COMPACT_ATOMS: atom_id res chain seq x y z
N MET A 1 -7.65 -13.27 -14.45
CA MET A 1 -7.23 -11.87 -14.31
C MET A 1 -8.49 -11.03 -14.12
N PHE A 2 -8.62 -10.32 -13.01
CA PHE A 2 -9.78 -9.47 -12.73
C PHE A 2 -9.38 -8.01 -12.88
N PHE A 3 -10.27 -7.19 -13.43
CA PHE A 3 -10.07 -5.76 -13.61
C PHE A 3 -11.31 -5.02 -13.13
N TYR A 4 -11.10 -4.04 -12.25
CA TYR A 4 -12.17 -3.23 -11.68
C TYR A 4 -11.99 -1.78 -12.11
N LYS A 5 -12.75 -1.34 -13.11
CA LYS A 5 -12.67 0.02 -13.65
C LYS A 5 -13.39 1.01 -12.73
N GLY A 6 -12.67 1.98 -12.19
CA GLY A 6 -13.23 3.10 -11.42
C GLY A 6 -12.25 3.62 -10.38
N ILE A 7 -12.75 4.46 -9.48
CA ILE A 7 -11.96 5.00 -8.37
C ILE A 7 -11.80 3.89 -7.31
N PHE A 8 -10.58 3.78 -6.78
CA PHE A 8 -10.27 2.85 -5.69
C PHE A 8 -11.16 3.13 -4.46
N LEU A 9 -11.40 2.11 -3.63
CA LEU A 9 -12.49 2.03 -2.64
C LEU A 9 -13.90 1.87 -3.23
N SER A 10 -14.33 2.73 -4.18
CA SER A 10 -15.67 2.64 -4.78
C SER A 10 -15.91 1.34 -5.56
N THR A 11 -14.84 0.74 -6.09
CA THR A 11 -14.88 -0.51 -6.86
C THR A 11 -14.29 -1.70 -6.10
N SER A 12 -13.99 -1.54 -4.80
CA SER A 12 -13.30 -2.55 -3.98
C SER A 12 -14.22 -3.64 -3.41
N GLU A 13 -15.54 -3.51 -3.60
CA GLU A 13 -16.55 -4.44 -3.08
C GLU A 13 -16.26 -5.93 -3.40
N PRO A 14 -15.84 -6.30 -4.64
CA PRO A 14 -15.58 -7.70 -4.97
C PRO A 14 -14.41 -8.33 -4.20
N ILE A 15 -13.49 -7.50 -3.68
CA ILE A 15 -12.29 -7.95 -2.98
C ILE A 15 -12.34 -7.72 -1.46
N LYS A 16 -13.50 -7.29 -0.93
CA LYS A 16 -13.64 -6.88 0.48
C LYS A 16 -13.29 -7.95 1.52
N ASN A 17 -13.51 -9.23 1.17
CA ASN A 17 -13.32 -10.41 2.03
C ASN A 17 -12.09 -11.24 1.63
N ILE A 18 -11.22 -10.69 0.79
CA ILE A 18 -10.01 -11.36 0.31
C ILE A 18 -8.84 -10.89 1.16
N SER A 19 -8.00 -11.83 1.58
CA SER A 19 -6.70 -11.54 2.18
C SER A 19 -5.60 -11.60 1.13
N PHE A 20 -4.56 -10.79 1.32
CA PHE A 20 -3.47 -10.63 0.36
C PHE A 20 -2.15 -11.11 0.96
N SER A 21 -1.31 -11.73 0.12
CA SER A 21 0.09 -12.03 0.48
C SER A 21 1.07 -11.01 -0.10
N CYS A 22 0.69 -10.31 -1.16
CA CYS A 22 1.50 -9.26 -1.78
C CYS A 22 0.59 -8.22 -2.42
N VAL A 23 0.91 -6.94 -2.22
CA VAL A 23 0.21 -5.80 -2.82
C VAL A 23 1.25 -4.84 -3.39
N VAL A 24 1.06 -4.40 -4.63
CA VAL A 24 1.89 -3.39 -5.28
C VAL A 24 1.04 -2.15 -5.52
N LEU A 25 1.50 -1.02 -5.00
CA LEU A 25 0.84 0.28 -5.10
C LEU A 25 1.59 1.16 -6.10
N ASP A 26 0.84 1.74 -7.02
CA ASP A 26 1.33 2.69 -8.02
C ASP A 26 0.26 3.79 -8.16
N VAL A 27 0.19 4.60 -7.11
CA VAL A 27 -0.83 5.64 -6.92
C VAL A 27 -0.13 6.88 -6.36
N ASP A 28 0.38 7.74 -7.24
CA ASP A 28 1.28 8.87 -6.95
C ASP A 28 0.75 9.93 -5.97
N LEU A 29 -0.54 9.86 -5.62
CA LEU A 29 -1.23 10.82 -4.77
C LEU A 29 -1.31 10.34 -3.32
N TYR A 30 -0.92 11.22 -2.38
CA TYR A 30 -0.99 10.98 -0.93
C TYR A 30 -2.31 10.34 -0.48
N SER A 31 -3.46 10.93 -0.88
CA SER A 31 -4.78 10.45 -0.46
C SER A 31 -5.04 9.03 -0.95
N SER A 32 -4.68 8.75 -2.22
CA SER A 32 -4.85 7.42 -2.83
C SER A 32 -3.92 6.40 -2.19
N THR A 33 -2.67 6.77 -1.89
CA THR A 33 -1.71 5.91 -1.20
C THR A 33 -2.21 5.57 0.21
N LEU A 34 -2.62 6.58 0.99
CA LEU A 34 -3.08 6.39 2.36
C LEU A 34 -4.35 5.53 2.44
N ASP A 35 -5.31 5.77 1.56
CA ASP A 35 -6.53 4.97 1.46
C ASP A 35 -6.23 3.52 1.07
N SER A 36 -5.27 3.32 0.15
CA SER A 36 -4.78 1.99 -0.23
C SER A 36 -4.10 1.29 0.94
N LEU A 37 -3.22 1.97 1.67
CA LEU A 37 -2.56 1.42 2.85
C LEU A 37 -3.58 0.99 3.91
N LYS A 38 -4.53 1.86 4.26
CA LYS A 38 -5.60 1.55 5.22
C LYS A 38 -6.41 0.33 4.78
N TYR A 39 -6.73 0.22 3.49
CA TYR A 39 -7.51 -0.89 2.97
C TYR A 39 -6.72 -2.21 2.92
N PHE A 40 -5.52 -2.20 2.36
CA PHE A 40 -4.78 -3.43 2.13
C PHE A 40 -4.07 -3.94 3.37
N TYR A 41 -3.51 -3.07 4.21
CA TYR A 41 -2.76 -3.49 5.40
C TYR A 41 -3.63 -4.27 6.39
N SER A 42 -4.90 -3.88 6.57
CA SER A 42 -5.84 -4.61 7.42
C SER A 42 -6.19 -6.00 6.88
N ARG A 43 -6.00 -6.23 5.58
CA ARG A 43 -6.30 -7.48 4.85
C ARG A 43 -5.05 -8.24 4.41
N LEU A 44 -3.87 -7.75 4.79
CA LEU A 44 -2.62 -8.41 4.48
C LEU A 44 -2.40 -9.54 5.49
N ASN A 45 -2.02 -10.72 4.99
CA ASN A 45 -1.61 -11.84 5.82
C ASN A 45 -0.32 -11.49 6.58
N THR A 46 -0.11 -12.12 7.75
CA THR A 46 1.19 -12.13 8.41
C THR A 46 2.25 -12.70 7.46
N GLY A 47 3.39 -12.02 7.38
CA GLY A 47 4.45 -12.28 6.40
C GLY A 47 4.15 -11.75 5.00
N GLY A 48 2.99 -11.14 4.77
CA GLY A 48 2.65 -10.50 3.51
C GLY A 48 3.36 -9.17 3.31
N ALA A 49 3.49 -8.75 2.06
CA ALA A 49 4.25 -7.57 1.66
C ALA A 49 3.38 -6.49 1.01
N ILE A 50 3.69 -5.22 1.28
CA ILE A 50 3.24 -4.06 0.49
C ILE A 50 4.47 -3.43 -0.13
N ILE A 51 4.44 -3.25 -1.45
CA ILE A 51 5.45 -2.54 -2.22
C ILE A 51 4.78 -1.29 -2.79
N SER A 52 5.44 -0.15 -2.73
CA SER A 52 4.97 1.06 -3.43
C SER A 52 6.04 1.63 -4.33
N HIS A 53 5.63 2.03 -5.53
CA HIS A 53 6.44 2.88 -6.39
C HIS A 53 6.54 4.31 -5.83
N ASP A 54 7.59 5.00 -6.27
CA ASP A 54 7.80 6.43 -6.06
C ASP A 54 7.82 6.94 -4.60
N TYR A 55 8.14 6.08 -3.64
CA TYR A 55 8.37 6.47 -2.26
C TYR A 55 9.49 7.51 -2.10
N ILE A 56 10.56 7.44 -2.89
CA ILE A 56 11.66 8.41 -2.81
C ILE A 56 11.37 9.68 -3.64
N SER A 57 10.73 9.51 -4.79
CA SER A 57 10.51 10.55 -5.81
C SER A 57 9.25 11.37 -5.59
N ALA A 58 8.19 10.77 -5.04
CA ALA A 58 6.91 11.42 -4.80
C ALA A 58 6.69 11.68 -3.31
N LYS A 59 6.76 12.96 -2.91
CA LYS A 59 6.56 13.38 -1.51
C LYS A 59 5.24 12.88 -0.92
N GLY A 60 4.16 12.89 -1.72
CA GLY A 60 2.85 12.42 -1.26
C GLY A 60 2.83 10.94 -0.88
N VAL A 61 3.56 10.09 -1.62
CA VAL A 61 3.70 8.67 -1.30
C VAL A 61 4.51 8.52 -0.01
N ARG A 62 5.65 9.21 0.10
CA ARG A 62 6.48 9.20 1.32
C ARG A 62 5.69 9.58 2.56
N ASP A 63 5.03 10.74 2.52
CA ASP A 63 4.27 11.26 3.65
C ASP A 63 3.17 10.28 4.09
N ALA A 64 2.48 9.64 3.13
CA ALA A 64 1.41 8.68 3.43
C ALA A 64 1.95 7.41 4.12
N PHE A 65 3.10 6.91 3.67
CA PHE A 65 3.76 5.76 4.29
C PHE A 65 4.32 6.10 5.67
N ASP A 66 5.07 7.20 5.78
CA ASP A 66 5.67 7.66 7.04
C ASP A 66 4.58 7.90 8.09
N GLU A 67 3.48 8.57 7.73
CA GLU A 67 2.34 8.78 8.62
C GLU A 67 1.69 7.45 9.01
N PHE A 68 1.35 6.60 8.03
CA PHE A 68 0.62 5.37 8.29
C PHE A 68 1.41 4.36 9.11
N PHE A 69 2.74 4.30 8.97
CA PHE A 69 3.58 3.34 9.71
C PHE A 69 4.23 3.94 10.96
N SER A 70 4.05 5.24 11.26
CA SER A 70 4.64 5.91 12.43
C SER A 70 4.30 5.26 13.78
N ASP A 71 3.12 4.63 13.88
CA ASP A 71 2.60 3.97 15.09
C ASP A 71 2.66 2.43 15.01
N LYS A 72 3.35 1.87 14.00
CA LYS A 72 3.38 0.44 13.71
C LYS A 72 4.77 -0.14 13.93
N PRO A 73 4.86 -1.44 14.28
CA PRO A 73 6.15 -2.09 14.48
C PRO A 73 6.91 -2.34 13.17
N GLU A 74 6.22 -2.36 12.03
CA GLU A 74 6.85 -2.63 10.74
C GLU A 74 7.77 -1.49 10.27
N ALA A 75 8.97 -1.85 9.83
CA ALA A 75 9.89 -0.93 9.19
C ALA A 75 9.57 -0.76 7.70
N ILE A 76 9.82 0.45 7.19
CA ILE A 76 9.80 0.76 5.76
C ILE A 76 11.22 0.55 5.20
N PHE A 77 11.35 -0.37 4.25
CA PHE A 77 12.61 -0.63 3.56
C PHE A 77 12.63 0.11 2.22
N GLU A 78 13.54 1.05 2.06
CA GLU A 78 13.82 1.65 0.74
C GLU A 78 14.55 0.63 -0.13
N ILE A 79 14.03 0.40 -1.33
CA ILE A 79 14.60 -0.55 -2.30
C ILE A 79 14.93 0.16 -3.62
N SER A 80 15.59 -0.55 -4.54
CA SER A 80 16.04 0.04 -5.81
C SER A 80 14.90 0.67 -6.60
N GLY A 81 15.18 1.81 -7.26
CA GLY A 81 14.26 2.42 -8.22
C GLY A 81 13.11 3.21 -7.57
N SER A 82 13.43 4.04 -6.56
CA SER A 82 12.50 4.90 -5.80
C SER A 82 11.39 4.19 -5.02
N GLN A 83 11.40 2.86 -4.93
CA GLN A 83 10.33 2.10 -4.29
C GLN A 83 10.59 1.88 -2.79
N CYS A 84 9.54 1.47 -2.07
CA CYS A 84 9.67 0.93 -0.73
C CYS A 84 8.94 -0.40 -0.57
N LEU A 85 9.35 -1.16 0.45
CA LEU A 85 8.78 -2.44 0.86
C LEU A 85 8.47 -2.40 2.35
N VAL A 86 7.30 -2.93 2.72
CA VAL A 86 6.93 -3.23 4.10
C VAL A 86 6.48 -4.69 4.18
N VAL A 87 6.92 -5.40 5.22
CA VAL A 87 6.49 -6.78 5.50
C VAL A 87 5.74 -6.79 6.83
N LYS A 88 4.50 -7.27 6.82
CA LYS A 88 3.64 -7.33 8.00
C LYS A 88 4.02 -8.49 8.92
N HIS A 89 4.05 -8.24 10.22
CA HIS A 89 4.35 -9.26 11.23
C HIS A 89 3.17 -10.16 11.62
#